data_AF-A0A5K7YZL2-F1
#
_entry.id   AF-A0A5K7YZL2-F1
#
_cell.length_a   1.000
_cell.length_b   1.000
_cell.length_c   1.000
_cell.angle_alpha   90.00
_cell.angle_beta   90.00
_cell.angle_gamma   90.00
#
_symmetry.space_group_name_H-M   'P 1'
#
loop_
_entity.id
_entity.type
_entity.pdbx_description
1 polymer ?
#
loop_
_entity_poly.entity_id
_entity_poly.type
_entity_poly.pdbx_seq_one_letter_code
_entity_poly.pdbx_strand_id
1 'polypeptide(L)'
;MVYKNKMNSQTMITFMERLIKGADKKIFLIVDNLKVHHSYIVKDWLKKHQNEIELFFLPSYSPELNPDEYLNCDLKVGVHSGVPARTKKELKRKAISHLRKLQKLPGRVMKYFKHPKIAYAA
;
A
#
# COMPACT_ATOMS: atom_id res chain seq x y z
N MET A 1 -3.72 -4.94 -5.35
CA MET A 1 -4.98 -4.82 -6.12
C MET A 1 -4.84 -3.63 -7.07
N VAL A 2 -5.33 -3.71 -8.31
CA VAL A 2 -5.39 -2.54 -9.21
C VAL A 2 -6.85 -2.27 -9.53
N TYR A 3 -7.32 -1.06 -9.27
CA TYR A 3 -8.70 -0.63 -9.46
C TYR A 3 -8.75 0.64 -10.33
N LYS A 4 -9.89 0.94 -10.94
CA LYS A 4 -10.04 2.05 -11.90
C LYS A 4 -10.54 3.36 -11.28
N ASN A 5 -11.40 3.24 -10.28
CA ASN A 5 -12.10 4.38 -9.67
C ASN A 5 -11.30 4.96 -8.51
N LYS A 6 -11.81 6.01 -7.87
CA LYS A 6 -11.21 6.54 -6.64
C LYS A 6 -11.35 5.51 -5.50
N MET A 7 -10.41 5.54 -4.56
CA MET A 7 -10.52 4.77 -3.32
C MET A 7 -11.81 5.17 -2.59
N ASN A 8 -12.57 4.18 -2.12
CA ASN A 8 -13.75 4.36 -1.28
C ASN A 8 -13.77 3.30 -0.18
N SER A 9 -14.69 3.44 0.78
CA SER A 9 -14.74 2.56 1.96
C SER A 9 -14.87 1.08 1.59
N GLN A 10 -15.68 0.75 0.58
CA GLN A 10 -15.84 -0.64 0.14
C GLN A 10 -14.55 -1.21 -0.46
N THR A 11 -13.86 -0.42 -1.28
CA THR A 11 -12.58 -0.82 -1.90
C THR A 11 -11.50 -0.99 -0.83
N MET A 12 -11.49 -0.13 0.20
CA MET A 12 -10.60 -0.24 1.35
C MET A 12 -10.88 -1.53 2.15
N ILE A 13 -12.15 -1.83 2.41
CA ILE A 13 -12.56 -3.06 3.10
C ILE A 13 -12.14 -4.30 2.30
N THR A 14 -12.43 -4.35 1.00
CA THR A 14 -11.99 -5.46 0.14
C THR A 14 -10.47 -5.61 0.10
N PHE A 15 -9.71 -4.51 0.25
CA PHE A 15 -8.27 -4.58 0.39
C PHE A 15 -7.86 -5.21 1.72
N MET A 16 -8.43 -4.76 2.85
CA MET A 16 -8.14 -5.31 4.18
C MET A 16 -8.56 -6.79 4.33
N GLU A 17 -9.72 -7.19 3.78
CA GLU A 17 -10.17 -8.59 3.74
C GLU A 17 -9.15 -9.49 3.04
N ARG A 18 -8.54 -9.01 1.95
CA ARG A 18 -7.49 -9.76 1.23
C ARG A 18 -6.18 -9.83 2.01
N LEU A 19 -5.87 -8.82 2.83
CA LEU A 19 -4.69 -8.83 3.69
C LEU A 19 -4.85 -9.89 4.78
N ILE A 20 -5.94 -9.85 5.55
CA ILE A 20 -6.16 -10.78 6.67
C ILE A 20 -6.24 -12.25 6.21
N LYS A 21 -6.82 -12.51 5.03
CA LYS A 21 -6.92 -13.87 4.47
C LYS A 21 -5.57 -14.54 4.24
N GLY A 22 -4.51 -13.75 4.01
CA GLY A 22 -3.16 -14.26 3.73
C GLY A 22 -2.20 -14.20 4.92
N ALA A 23 -2.68 -13.86 6.11
CA ALA A 23 -1.83 -13.65 7.28
C ALA A 23 -2.16 -14.63 8.41
N ASP A 24 -1.13 -15.26 8.96
CA ASP A 24 -1.26 -16.13 10.14
C ASP A 24 -1.18 -15.33 11.46
N LYS A 25 -0.91 -14.03 11.38
CA LYS A 25 -0.73 -13.12 12.52
C LYS A 25 -1.58 -11.88 12.33
N LYS A 26 -1.96 -11.25 13.45
CA LYS A 26 -2.63 -9.95 13.45
C LYS A 26 -1.84 -8.93 12.64
N ILE A 27 -2.52 -8.23 11.74
CA ILE A 27 -1.95 -7.23 10.86
C ILE A 27 -2.02 -5.87 11.53
N PHE A 28 -0.88 -5.17 11.58
CA PHE A 28 -0.83 -3.76 11.89
C PHE A 28 -0.70 -2.97 10.59
N LEU A 29 -1.78 -2.32 10.17
CA LEU A 29 -1.84 -1.59 8.91
C LEU A 29 -1.61 -0.09 9.17
N ILE A 30 -0.49 0.43 8.67
CA ILE A 30 -0.13 1.83 8.80
C ILE A 30 -0.57 2.57 7.54
N VAL A 31 -1.34 3.66 7.69
CA VAL A 31 -1.91 4.43 6.59
C VAL A 31 -1.69 5.93 6.75
N ASP A 32 -1.79 6.64 5.62
CA ASP A 32 -1.87 8.10 5.61
C ASP A 32 -3.23 8.61 6.14
N ASN A 33 -3.47 9.91 6.04
CA ASN A 33 -4.68 10.56 6.54
C ASN A 33 -5.81 10.68 5.50
N LEU A 34 -5.90 9.79 4.50
CA LEU A 34 -7.00 9.84 3.54
C LEU A 34 -8.37 9.75 4.23
N LYS A 35 -9.33 10.57 3.78
CA LYS A 35 -10.70 10.63 4.37
C LYS A 35 -11.39 9.27 4.45
N VAL A 36 -11.13 8.38 3.50
CA VAL A 36 -11.73 7.03 3.45
C VAL A 36 -11.35 6.20 4.67
N HIS A 37 -10.10 6.30 5.14
CA HIS A 37 -9.62 5.57 6.31
C HIS A 37 -10.37 5.95 7.60
N HIS A 38 -10.94 7.16 7.64
CA HIS A 38 -11.69 7.71 8.77
C HIS A 38 -13.20 7.45 8.70
N SER A 39 -13.69 6.87 7.60
CA SER A 39 -15.12 6.64 7.40
C SER A 39 -15.71 5.70 8.46
N TYR A 40 -16.95 5.96 8.89
CA TYR A 40 -17.64 5.12 9.87
C TYR A 40 -17.74 3.66 9.39
N ILE A 41 -17.97 3.45 8.09
CA ILE A 41 -18.02 2.12 7.46
C ILE A 41 -16.71 1.34 7.70
N VAL A 42 -15.56 1.99 7.51
CA VAL A 42 -14.25 1.37 7.76
C VAL A 42 -14.04 1.11 9.26
N LYS A 43 -14.39 2.06 10.12
CA LYS A 43 -14.28 1.90 11.59
C LYS A 43 -15.14 0.75 12.12
N ASP A 44 -16.37 0.63 11.66
CA ASP A 44 -17.29 -0.43 12.08
C ASP A 44 -16.83 -1.81 11.57
N TRP A 45 -16.24 -1.86 10.39
CA TRP A 45 -15.61 -3.10 9.90
C TRP A 45 -14.39 -3.47 10.75
N LEU A 46 -13.52 -2.51 11.09
CA LEU A 46 -12.33 -2.76 11.93
C LEU A 46 -12.69 -3.28 13.33
N LYS A 47 -13.76 -2.73 13.95
CA LYS A 47 -14.25 -3.24 15.26
C LYS A 47 -14.60 -4.73 15.22
N LYS A 48 -15.15 -5.21 14.12
CA LYS A 48 -15.50 -6.62 13.94
C LYS A 48 -14.29 -7.52 13.72
N HIS A 49 -13.14 -6.97 13.31
CA HIS A 49 -11.92 -7.70 12.95
C HIS A 49 -10.72 -7.29 13.82
N GLN A 50 -10.98 -6.80 15.05
CA GLN A 50 -9.95 -6.26 15.95
C GLN A 50 -8.83 -7.25 16.33
N ASN A 51 -9.11 -8.55 16.24
CA ASN A 51 -8.14 -9.62 16.50
C ASN A 51 -7.28 -9.95 15.28
N GLU A 52 -7.71 -9.56 14.07
CA GLU A 52 -7.08 -9.89 12.80
C GLU A 52 -6.31 -8.71 12.20
N ILE A 53 -6.82 -7.48 12.39
CA ILE A 53 -6.21 -6.27 11.84
C ILE A 53 -6.50 -5.04 12.70
N GLU A 54 -5.52 -4.14 12.77
CA GLU A 54 -5.63 -2.85 13.44
C GLU A 54 -4.98 -1.75 12.60
N LEU A 55 -5.62 -0.58 12.58
CA LEU A 55 -5.25 0.54 11.70
C LEU A 55 -4.52 1.62 12.50
N PHE A 56 -3.33 1.99 12.04
CA PHE A 56 -2.51 3.07 12.60
C PHE A 56 -2.36 4.20 11.60
N PHE A 57 -2.41 5.43 12.08
CA PHE A 57 -2.33 6.63 11.25
C PHE A 57 -0.97 7.28 11.41
N LEU A 58 -0.38 7.67 10.29
CA LEU A 58 0.78 8.56 10.29
C LEU A 58 0.38 9.97 10.76
N PRO A 59 1.32 10.77 11.27
CA PRO A 59 1.09 12.19 11.46
C PRO A 59 0.69 12.87 10.14
N SER A 60 -0.18 13.87 10.23
CA SER A 60 -0.61 14.65 9.06
C SER A 60 0.58 15.27 8.33
N TYR A 61 0.52 15.28 6.99
CA TYR A 61 1.54 15.88 6.13
C TYR A 61 2.96 15.34 6.33
N SER A 62 3.12 14.07 6.72
CA SER A 62 4.43 13.44 6.97
C SER A 62 4.75 12.31 5.96
N PRO A 63 4.86 12.60 4.65
CA PRO A 63 5.12 11.59 3.62
C PRO A 63 6.48 10.89 3.79
N GLU A 64 7.46 11.54 4.41
CA GLU A 64 8.78 10.98 4.69
C GLU A 64 8.79 9.83 5.70
N LEU A 65 7.70 9.69 6.46
CA LEU A 65 7.49 8.58 7.38
C LEU A 65 6.83 7.40 6.66
N ASN A 66 6.23 7.60 5.49
CA ASN A 66 5.49 6.55 4.79
C ASN A 66 6.42 5.65 3.97
N PRO A 67 6.56 4.34 4.31
CA PRO A 67 7.35 3.41 3.50
C PRO A 67 6.85 3.26 2.06
N ASP A 68 5.56 3.52 1.80
CA ASP A 68 5.00 3.39 0.46
C ASP A 68 5.59 4.41 -0.53
N GLU A 69 6.16 5.53 -0.06
CA GLU A 69 6.76 6.53 -0.93
C GLU A 69 8.04 5.99 -1.57
N TYR A 70 8.77 5.11 -0.89
CA TYR A 70 9.91 4.39 -1.46
C TYR A 70 9.46 3.42 -2.54
N LEU A 71 8.38 2.68 -2.29
CA LEU A 71 7.75 1.82 -3.29
C LEU A 71 7.27 2.64 -4.50
N ASN A 72 6.66 3.81 -4.27
CA ASN A 72 6.17 4.70 -5.31
C ASN A 72 7.30 5.26 -6.17
N CYS A 73 8.41 5.67 -5.55
CA CYS A 73 9.63 6.09 -6.24
C CYS A 73 10.18 4.95 -7.12
N ASP A 74 10.31 3.74 -6.57
CA ASP A 74 10.78 2.58 -7.33
C ASP A 74 9.83 2.25 -8.50
N LEU A 75 8.52 2.27 -8.25
CA LEU A 75 7.50 2.04 -9.27
C LEU A 75 7.56 3.08 -10.39
N LYS A 76 7.69 4.37 -10.06
CA LYS A 76 7.82 5.45 -11.04
C LYS A 76 9.08 5.25 -11.89
N VAL A 77 10.22 4.93 -11.29
CA VAL A 77 11.46 4.64 -12.04
C VAL A 77 11.25 3.43 -12.97
N GLY A 78 10.67 2.34 -12.45
CA GLY A 78 10.40 1.14 -13.23
C GLY A 78 9.46 1.38 -14.43
N VAL A 79 8.38 2.13 -14.21
CA VAL A 79 7.41 2.47 -15.27
C VAL A 79 8.01 3.36 -16.36
N HIS A 80 8.86 4.31 -15.98
CA HIS A 80 9.54 5.21 -16.93
C HIS A 80 10.75 4.58 -17.62
N SER A 81 11.27 3.46 -17.12
CA SER A 81 12.38 2.76 -17.76
C SER A 81 12.00 2.18 -19.14
N GLY A 82 12.95 2.21 -20.08
CA GLY A 82 12.77 1.68 -21.44
C GLY A 82 11.77 2.46 -22.28
N VAL A 83 11.07 1.78 -23.20
CA VAL A 83 10.12 2.41 -24.13
C VAL A 83 8.94 3.03 -23.35
N PRO A 84 8.64 4.33 -23.53
CA PRO A 84 7.53 4.98 -22.85
C PRO A 84 6.17 4.35 -23.18
N ALA A 85 5.31 4.19 -22.18
CA ALA A 85 3.93 3.77 -22.41
C ALA A 85 3.15 4.89 -23.10
N ARG A 86 2.43 4.57 -24.18
CA ARG A 86 1.60 5.52 -24.94
C ARG A 86 0.11 5.34 -24.69
N THR A 87 -0.28 4.24 -24.03
CA THR A 87 -1.68 3.95 -23.69
C THR A 87 -1.86 3.63 -22.20
N LYS A 88 -3.07 3.85 -21.67
CA LYS A 88 -3.44 3.44 -20.30
C LYS A 88 -3.23 1.94 -20.06
N LYS A 89 -3.47 1.12 -21.09
CA LYS A 89 -3.29 -0.35 -21.04
C LYS A 89 -1.81 -0.71 -20.88
N GLU A 90 -0.93 -0.08 -21.66
CA GLU A 90 0.52 -0.25 -21.54
C GLU A 90 1.04 0.22 -20.19
N LEU A 91 0.60 1.40 -19.73
CA LEU A 91 0.99 1.94 -18.43
C LEU A 91 0.62 0.98 -17.30
N LYS A 92 -0.64 0.49 -17.30
CA LYS A 92 -1.11 -0.52 -16.34
C LYS A 92 -0.25 -1.79 -16.41
N ARG A 93 0.09 -2.27 -17.61
CA ARG A 93 0.94 -3.45 -17.79
C ARG A 93 2.34 -3.24 -17.20
N LYS A 94 2.99 -2.10 -17.48
CA LYS A 94 4.31 -1.77 -16.94
C LYS A 94 4.28 -1.70 -15.40
N ALA A 95 3.29 -1.01 -14.84
CA ALA A 95 3.13 -0.90 -13.39
C ALA A 95 2.94 -2.27 -12.72
N ILE A 96 2.03 -3.12 -13.24
CA ILE A 96 1.80 -4.47 -12.70
C ILE A 96 3.04 -5.35 -12.83
N SER A 97 3.73 -5.28 -13.97
CA SER A 97 4.95 -6.05 -14.20
C SER A 97 6.04 -5.68 -13.18
N HIS A 98 6.24 -4.38 -12.93
CA HIS A 98 7.21 -3.90 -11.95
C HIS A 98 6.85 -4.32 -10.51
N LEU A 99 5.59 -4.17 -10.11
CA LEU A 99 5.13 -4.61 -8.79
C LEU A 99 5.30 -6.12 -8.60
N ARG A 100 5.00 -6.94 -9.62
CA ARG A 100 5.22 -8.40 -9.58
C ARG A 100 6.70 -8.75 -9.53
N LYS A 101 7.58 -7.95 -10.15
CA LYS A 101 9.03 -8.10 -10.01
C LYS A 101 9.45 -7.84 -8.57
N LEU A 102 8.98 -6.76 -7.94
CA LEU A 102 9.30 -6.42 -6.55
C LEU A 102 8.83 -7.49 -5.56
N GLN A 103 7.66 -8.11 -5.80
CA GLN A 103 7.19 -9.24 -5.00
C GLN A 103 8.17 -10.43 -4.97
N LYS A 104 8.98 -10.61 -6.03
CA LYS A 104 10.01 -11.66 -6.10
C LYS A 104 11.37 -11.22 -5.54
N LEU A 105 11.48 -9.98 -5.06
CA LEU A 105 12.72 -9.38 -4.56
C LEU A 105 12.53 -8.85 -3.14
N PRO A 106 12.24 -9.70 -2.14
CA PRO A 106 11.98 -9.29 -0.76
C PRO A 106 13.15 -8.48 -0.17
N GLY A 107 14.40 -8.83 -0.51
CA GLY A 107 15.59 -8.08 -0.10
C GLY A 107 15.60 -6.62 -0.55
N ARG A 108 14.93 -6.28 -1.65
CA ARG A 108 14.77 -4.90 -2.12
C ARG A 108 13.71 -4.17 -1.32
N VAL A 109 12.58 -4.82 -1.05
CA VAL A 109 11.49 -4.26 -0.23
C VAL A 109 11.96 -4.01 1.21
N MET A 110 12.69 -4.96 1.81
CA MET A 110 13.25 -4.80 3.15
C MET A 110 14.21 -3.60 3.27
N LYS A 111 14.88 -3.19 2.18
CA LYS A 111 15.76 -2.01 2.21
C LYS A 111 15.00 -0.70 2.42
N TYR A 112 13.72 -0.62 2.07
CA TYR A 112 12.91 0.60 2.29
C TYR A 112 12.82 0.93 3.79
N PHE A 113 12.74 -0.11 4.62
CA PHE A 113 12.64 -0.01 6.07
C PHE A 113 13.95 0.33 6.77
N LYS A 114 15.09 0.36 6.05
CA LYS A 114 16.38 0.75 6.62
C LYS A 114 16.57 2.27 6.71
N HIS A 115 15.70 3.05 6.10
CA HIS A 115 15.79 4.50 6.19
C HIS A 115 15.45 4.96 7.63
N PRO A 116 16.23 5.86 8.26
CA PRO A 116 16.03 6.22 9.67
C PRO A 116 14.61 6.70 10.01
N LYS A 117 13.96 7.40 9.06
CA LYS A 117 12.58 7.89 9.23
C LYS A 117 11.49 6.81 9.13
N ILE A 118 11.82 5.63 8.64
CA ILE A 118 10.88 4.51 8.43
C ILE A 118 11.18 3.32 9.35
N ALA A 119 12.33 3.32 10.02
CA ALA A 119 12.77 2.21 10.87
C ALA A 119 11.75 1.81 11.96
N TYR A 120 10.82 2.69 12.34
CA TYR A 120 9.71 2.38 13.26
C TYR A 120 8.73 1.31 12.72
N ALA A 121 8.70 1.08 11.40
CA ALA A 121 7.80 0.16 10.73
C ALA A 121 8.48 -1.18 10.32
N ALA A 122 9.73 -1.39 10.75
CA ALA A 122 10.54 -2.56 10.42
C ALA A 122 10.27 -3.78 11.31
#